data_AF-A0A3Q7I408-F1
#
_entry.id   AF-A0A3Q7I408-F1
#
_cell.length_a   1.000
_cell.length_b   1.000
_cell.length_c   1.000
_cell.angle_alpha   90.00
_cell.angle_beta   90.00
_cell.angle_gamma   90.00
#
_symmetry.space_group_name_H-M   'P 1'
#
loop_
_entity.id
_entity.type
_entity.pdbx_description
1 polymer ?
#
loop_
_entity_poly.entity_id
_entity_poly.type
_entity_poly.pdbx_seq_one_letter_code
_entity_poly.pdbx_strand_id
1 'polypeptide(L)'
;MGLINMNVWNRAAIAMLCWDLANNEDKLWIKWIHAYYLKGHNESSWMIRKIMHAKEIVDQVKLKEGKGMVKQIYDYLRGEQTKPKWKCLMFKNAASPKAIFTLWILLNKKLETVDRLAK
;
A
#
# COMPACT_ATOMS: atom_id res chain seq x y z
N MET A 1 11.03 9.40 -5.23
CA MET A 1 10.42 9.45 -6.57
C MET A 1 8.95 9.92 -6.55
N GLY A 2 8.29 10.17 -5.40
CA GLY A 2 6.83 10.39 -5.36
C GLY A 2 6.02 9.25 -5.99
N LEU A 3 6.72 8.15 -6.30
CA LEU A 3 6.18 6.89 -6.70
C LEU A 3 5.46 6.28 -5.51
N ILE A 4 4.50 5.42 -5.84
CA ILE A 4 3.82 4.58 -4.87
C ILE A 4 4.90 3.82 -4.08
N ASN A 5 4.85 3.92 -2.75
CA ASN A 5 5.71 3.10 -1.91
C ASN A 5 5.22 1.66 -2.04
N MET A 6 5.89 0.88 -2.88
CA MET A 6 5.47 -0.49 -3.22
C MET A 6 5.41 -1.38 -1.98
N ASN A 7 6.27 -1.15 -0.98
CA ASN A 7 6.24 -1.90 0.28
C ASN A 7 4.95 -1.60 1.06
N VAL A 8 4.58 -0.32 1.18
CA VAL A 8 3.32 0.08 1.85
C VAL A 8 2.10 -0.35 1.02
N TRP A 9 2.17 -0.30 -0.31
CA TRP A 9 1.11 -0.77 -1.19
C TRP A 9 0.90 -2.29 -1.08
N ASN A 10 1.98 -3.07 -1.02
CA ASN A 10 1.92 -4.51 -0.77
C ASN A 10 1.32 -4.82 0.59
N ARG A 11 1.69 -4.07 1.65
CA ARG A 11 1.07 -4.21 2.97
C ARG A 11 -0.43 -3.90 2.93
N ALA A 12 -0.84 -2.84 2.22
CA ALA A 12 -2.24 -2.50 2.03
C ALA A 12 -3.01 -3.56 1.24
N ALA A 13 -2.40 -4.16 0.22
CA ALA A 13 -3.00 -5.24 -0.57
C ALA A 13 -3.16 -6.53 0.26
N ILE A 14 -2.17 -6.90 1.08
CA ILE A 14 -2.27 -8.03 2.00
C ILE A 14 -3.37 -7.79 3.03
N ALA A 15 -3.45 -6.57 3.57
CA ALA A 15 -4.49 -6.18 4.52
C ALA A 15 -5.89 -6.30 3.91
N MET A 16 -6.06 -5.83 2.67
CA MET A 16 -7.29 -6.01 1.90
C MET A 16 -7.66 -7.48 1.70
N LEU A 17 -6.70 -8.30 1.27
CA LEU A 17 -6.95 -9.75 1.10
C LEU A 17 -7.34 -10.42 2.42
N CYS A 18 -6.78 -9.98 3.55
CA CYS A 18 -7.15 -10.47 4.87
C CYS A 18 -8.56 -10.00 5.29
N TRP A 19 -8.95 -8.78 4.94
CA TRP A 19 -10.30 -8.28 5.16
C TRP A 19 -11.34 -9.02 4.32
N ASP A 20 -11.06 -9.20 3.02
CA ASP A 20 -11.91 -10.01 2.13
C ASP A 20 -12.02 -11.45 2.65
N LEU A 21 -10.93 -12.01 3.16
CA LEU A 21 -10.93 -13.32 3.76
C LEU A 21 -11.81 -13.36 5.02
N ALA A 22 -11.65 -12.38 5.91
CA ALA A 22 -12.41 -12.31 7.16
C ALA A 22 -13.91 -12.07 6.95
N ASN A 23 -14.30 -11.22 5.98
CA ASN A 23 -15.70 -10.93 5.68
C ASN A 23 -16.39 -12.06 4.89
N ASN A 24 -15.63 -12.93 4.22
CA ASN A 24 -16.18 -14.14 3.58
C ASN A 24 -16.26 -15.31 4.59
N GLU A 25 -16.96 -15.10 5.70
CA GLU A 25 -17.13 -16.09 6.79
C GLU A 25 -17.80 -17.40 6.34
N ASP A 26 -18.38 -17.44 5.14
CA ASP A 26 -19.06 -18.60 4.59
C ASP A 26 -18.12 -19.77 4.24
N LYS A 27 -16.80 -19.54 4.20
CA LYS A 27 -15.87 -20.62 3.87
C LYS A 27 -15.58 -21.46 5.11
N LEU A 28 -15.92 -22.76 5.05
CA LEU A 28 -15.74 -23.73 6.13
C LEU A 28 -14.35 -23.69 6.78
N TRP A 29 -13.29 -23.45 6.01
CA TRP A 29 -11.92 -23.38 6.53
C TRP A 29 -11.67 -22.16 7.44
N ILE A 30 -12.40 -21.06 7.28
CA ILE A 30 -12.32 -19.88 8.17
C ILE A 30 -13.06 -20.17 9.48
N LYS A 31 -14.25 -20.78 9.40
CA LYS A 31 -14.98 -21.26 10.59
C LYS A 31 -14.17 -22.32 11.35
N TRP A 32 -13.50 -23.20 10.63
CA TRP A 32 -12.61 -24.22 11.20
C TRP A 32 -11.41 -23.57 11.90
N ILE A 33 -10.76 -22.57 11.28
CA ILE A 33 -9.71 -21.78 11.94
C ILE A 33 -10.27 -21.08 13.19
N HIS A 34 -11.37 -20.34 13.11
CA HIS A 34 -11.94 -19.68 14.31
C HIS A 34 -12.24 -20.68 15.43
N ALA A 35 -12.89 -21.81 15.13
CA ALA A 35 -13.22 -22.84 16.12
C ALA A 35 -11.99 -23.54 16.72
N TYR A 36 -10.95 -23.76 15.90
CA TYR A 36 -9.70 -24.39 16.32
C TYR A 36 -8.83 -23.44 17.15
N TYR A 37 -8.77 -22.16 16.79
CA TYR A 37 -7.87 -21.18 17.42
C TYR A 37 -8.49 -20.44 18.61
N LEU A 38 -9.83 -20.29 18.71
CA LEU A 38 -10.47 -19.84 19.98
C LEU A 38 -10.20 -20.81 21.15
N LYS A 39 -9.77 -22.04 20.84
CA LYS A 39 -9.53 -23.12 21.82
C LYS A 39 -8.09 -23.23 22.33
N GLY A 40 -7.21 -22.27 22.02
CA GLY A 40 -5.98 -22.04 22.80
C GLY A 40 -4.68 -22.66 22.29
N HIS A 41 -4.56 -23.03 21.01
CA HIS A 41 -3.25 -23.41 20.45
C HIS A 41 -2.46 -22.18 19.98
N ASN A 42 -1.44 -21.81 20.76
CA ASN A 42 -0.58 -20.63 20.55
C ASN A 42 0.52 -20.86 19.48
N GLU A 43 0.58 -22.06 18.91
CA GLU A 43 1.48 -22.48 17.83
C GLU A 43 0.90 -22.07 16.48
N SER A 44 0.82 -20.77 16.25
CA SER A 44 0.30 -20.24 15.01
C SER A 44 1.29 -20.52 13.88
N SER A 45 0.82 -21.05 12.75
CA SER A 45 1.55 -20.91 11.49
C SER A 45 1.79 -19.42 11.22
N TRP A 46 2.99 -19.06 10.78
CA TRP A 46 3.40 -17.67 10.47
C TRP A 46 2.34 -16.90 9.67
N MET A 47 1.64 -17.61 8.78
CA MET A 47 0.61 -17.07 7.91
C MET A 47 -0.61 -16.56 8.71
N ILE A 48 -1.02 -17.27 9.75
CA ILE A 48 -2.19 -16.94 10.56
C ILE A 48 -1.91 -15.71 11.45
N ARG A 49 -0.70 -15.58 12.00
CA ARG A 49 -0.30 -14.37 12.73
C ARG A 49 -0.33 -13.14 11.83
N LYS A 50 0.12 -13.28 10.57
CA LYS A 50 0.03 -12.20 9.59
C LYS A 50 -1.41 -11.81 9.27
N ILE A 51 -2.32 -12.77 9.18
CA ILE A 51 -3.75 -12.49 8.93
C ILE A 51 -4.38 -11.76 10.11
N MET A 52 -4.12 -12.20 11.34
CA MET A 52 -4.66 -11.53 12.55
C MET A 52 -4.13 -10.10 12.69
N HIS A 53 -2.81 -9.90 12.55
CA HIS A 53 -2.22 -8.56 12.60
C HIS A 53 -2.71 -7.67 11.46
N ALA A 54 -2.99 -8.24 10.28
CA ALA A 54 -3.58 -7.50 9.17
C ALA A 54 -5.04 -7.10 9.46
N LYS A 55 -5.84 -7.98 10.08
CA LYS A 55 -7.22 -7.71 10.50
C LYS A 55 -7.26 -6.52 11.47
N GLU A 56 -6.38 -6.49 12.46
CA GLU A 56 -6.30 -5.40 13.44
C GLU A 56 -5.99 -4.04 12.79
N ILE A 57 -5.10 -4.01 11.79
CA ILE A 57 -4.84 -2.79 11.00
C ILE A 57 -6.08 -2.35 10.25
N VAL A 58 -6.84 -3.27 9.66
CA VAL A 58 -8.03 -2.92 8.88
C VAL A 58 -9.18 -2.48 9.78
N ASP A 59 -9.34 -3.06 10.96
CA ASP A 59 -10.40 -2.71 11.91
C ASP A 59 -10.24 -1.27 12.45
N GLN A 60 -9.00 -0.78 12.54
CA GLN A 60 -8.71 0.62 12.86
C GLN A 60 -9.05 1.59 11.72
N VAL A 61 -9.09 1.11 10.47
CA VAL A 61 -9.47 1.93 9.32
C VAL A 61 -10.97 1.78 9.11
N LYS A 62 -11.72 2.87 9.27
CA LYS A 62 -13.15 2.92 8.87
C LYS A 62 -13.26 2.78 7.35
N LEU A 63 -13.15 1.56 6.84
CA LEU A 63 -13.24 1.23 5.42
C LEU A 63 -14.66 1.51 4.95
N LYS A 64 -14.78 2.36 3.94
CA LYS A 64 -16.04 2.46 3.20
C LYS A 64 -16.01 1.37 2.14
N GLU A 65 -16.90 0.38 2.28
CA GLU A 65 -17.07 -0.69 1.29
C GLU A 65 -17.28 -0.08 -0.10
N GLY A 66 -16.45 -0.48 -1.06
CA GLY A 66 -16.51 0.05 -2.43
C GLY A 66 -15.20 -0.04 -3.22
N LYS A 67 -15.22 0.49 -4.46
CA LYS A 67 -14.04 0.50 -5.34
C LYS A 67 -12.92 1.34 -4.73
N GLY A 68 -11.77 0.71 -4.48
CA GLY A 68 -10.54 1.39 -4.05
C GLY A 68 -10.19 1.27 -2.56
N MET A 69 -10.67 0.25 -1.85
CA MET A 69 -10.30 0.02 -0.44
C MET A 69 -8.80 -0.17 -0.21
N VAL A 70 -8.06 -0.84 -1.11
CA VAL A 70 -6.58 -0.92 -1.03
C VAL A 70 -5.94 0.47 -0.99
N LYS A 71 -6.50 1.43 -1.75
CA LYS A 71 -6.03 2.81 -1.77
C LYS A 71 -6.36 3.53 -0.46
N GLN A 72 -7.52 3.26 0.15
CA GLN A 72 -7.89 3.80 1.46
C GLN A 72 -6.92 3.33 2.56
N ILE A 73 -6.64 2.01 2.61
CA ILE A 73 -5.66 1.43 3.54
C ILE A 73 -4.27 1.99 3.28
N TYR A 74 -3.88 2.11 2.01
CA TYR A 74 -2.59 2.68 1.64
C TYR A 74 -2.45 4.15 2.04
N ASP A 75 -3.49 4.97 1.80
CA ASP A 75 -3.49 6.38 2.18
C ASP A 75 -3.46 6.52 3.73
N TYR A 76 -4.14 5.62 4.47
CA TYR A 76 -4.04 5.54 5.94
C TYR A 76 -2.63 5.18 6.42
N LEU A 77 -2.05 4.10 5.89
CA LEU A 77 -0.71 3.64 6.27
C LEU A 77 0.40 4.62 5.88
N ARG A 78 0.17 5.45 4.85
CA ARG A 78 1.12 6.46 4.40
C ARG A 78 1.00 7.78 5.18
N GLY A 79 -0.12 8.03 5.86
CA GLY A 79 -0.41 9.28 6.55
C GLY A 79 -0.65 10.48 5.61
N GLU A 80 -0.82 11.66 6.20
CA GLU A 80 -0.93 12.91 5.45
C GLU A 80 0.41 13.30 4.83
N GLN A 81 0.47 13.19 3.50
CA GLN A 81 1.55 13.72 2.69
C GLN A 81 0.97 14.64 1.65
N THR A 82 1.52 15.85 1.55
CA THR A 82 1.17 16.78 0.49
C THR A 82 1.45 16.11 -0.84
N LYS A 83 0.40 15.88 -1.64
CA LYS A 83 0.56 15.37 -3.00
C LYS A 83 1.45 16.37 -3.75
N PRO A 84 2.63 15.96 -4.24
CA PRO A 84 3.50 16.90 -4.91
C PRO A 84 2.81 17.44 -6.17
N LYS A 85 2.85 18.76 -6.39
CA LYS A 85 2.22 19.43 -7.54
C LYS A 85 2.62 18.81 -8.87
N TRP A 86 3.85 18.31 -8.97
CA TRP A 86 4.40 17.66 -10.16
C TRP A 86 3.90 16.23 -10.41
N LYS A 87 3.08 15.64 -9.53
CA LYS A 87 2.58 14.26 -9.71
C LYS A 87 1.83 14.07 -11.03
N CYS A 88 1.06 15.06 -11.48
CA CYS A 88 0.35 14.99 -12.76
C CYS A 88 1.31 14.91 -13.95
N LEU A 89 2.43 15.66 -13.89
CA LEU A 89 3.46 15.70 -14.94
C LEU A 89 4.20 14.37 -15.10
N MET A 90 4.13 13.47 -14.11
CA MET A 90 4.77 12.15 -14.14
C MET A 90 3.86 11.04 -14.65
N PHE A 91 2.59 11.03 -14.22
CA PHE A 91 1.71 9.87 -14.41
C PHE A 91 0.62 10.05 -15.48
N LYS A 92 0.38 11.27 -15.97
CA LYS A 92 -0.56 11.58 -17.06
C LYS A 92 0.13 12.26 -18.24
N ASN A 93 1.38 11.90 -18.49
CA ASN A 93 2.20 12.52 -19.51
C ASN A 93 2.30 11.58 -20.73
N ALA A 94 2.02 12.11 -21.93
CA ALA A 94 2.19 11.40 -23.19
C ALA A 94 3.66 11.42 -23.69
N ALA A 95 4.56 12.06 -22.95
CA ALA A 95 5.98 12.11 -23.28
C ALA A 95 6.65 10.74 -23.16
N SER A 96 7.78 10.59 -23.85
CA SER A 96 8.56 9.35 -23.80
C SER A 96 9.05 9.04 -22.38
N PRO A 97 9.25 7.76 -22.01
CA PRO A 97 9.80 7.38 -20.71
C PRO A 97 11.12 8.08 -20.39
N LYS A 98 11.96 8.33 -21.40
CA LYS A 98 13.21 9.11 -21.25
C LYS A 98 12.94 10.55 -20.81
N ALA A 99 11.99 11.24 -21.44
CA ALA A 99 11.64 12.62 -21.07
C ALA A 99 11.02 12.71 -19.66
N ILE A 100 10.17 11.75 -19.29
CA ILE A 100 9.59 11.66 -17.94
C ILE A 100 10.70 11.46 -16.89
N PHE A 101 11.66 10.58 -17.19
CA PHE A 101 12.80 10.33 -16.30
C PHE A 101 13.70 11.56 -16.15
N THR A 102 14.04 12.25 -17.24
CA THR A 102 14.83 13.49 -17.20
C THR A 102 14.11 14.59 -16.42
N LEU A 103 12.80 14.78 -16.65
CA LEU A 103 11.98 15.71 -15.89
C LEU A 103 11.98 15.37 -14.40
N TRP A 104 11.97 14.09 -14.05
CA TRP A 104 12.02 13.64 -12.67
C TRP A 104 13.33 14.01 -11.99
N ILE A 105 14.47 13.76 -12.66
CA ILE A 105 15.79 14.14 -12.17
C ILE A 105 15.88 15.66 -11.98
N LEU A 106 15.37 16.44 -12.95
CA LEU A 106 15.32 17.90 -12.90
C LEU A 106 14.52 18.39 -11.69
N LEU A 107 13.31 17.88 -11.48
CA LEU A 107 12.43 18.27 -10.36
C LEU A 107 13.01 17.92 -8.99
N ASN A 108 13.87 16.90 -8.91
CA ASN A 108 14.57 16.53 -7.67
C ASN A 108 15.91 17.27 -7.51
N LYS A 109 16.23 18.23 -8.39
CA LYS A 109 17.52 18.94 -8.43
C LYS A 109 18.71 17.97 -8.46
N LYS A 110 18.55 16.81 -9.09
CA LYS A 110 19.61 15.79 -9.24
C LYS A 110 20.26 15.83 -10.62
N LEU A 111 19.82 16.73 -11.50
CA LEU A 111 20.38 16.87 -12.84
C LEU A 111 21.69 17.66 -12.73
N GLU A 112 22.77 17.07 -13.19
CA GLU A 112 24.04 17.79 -13.39
C GLU A 112 23.87 18.71 -14.59
N THR A 113 23.32 19.90 -14.36
CA THR A 113 23.34 20.99 -15.33
C THR A 113 24.68 21.70 -15.25
N VAL A 114 25.14 22.29 -16.36
CA VAL A 114 26.44 22.96 -16.47
C VAL A 114 26.65 24.01 -15.37
N ASP A 115 25.58 24.71 -14.96
CA ASP A 115 25.56 25.67 -13.83
C ASP A 115 25.96 25.08 -12.47
N ARG A 116 25.90 23.76 -12.30
CA ARG A 116 26.22 23.07 -11.05
C ARG A 116 27.66 22.58 -10.98
N LEU A 117 28.27 22.35 -12.15
CA LEU A 117 29.69 22.01 -12.30
C LEU A 117 30.59 23.25 -12.28
N ALA A 118 30.02 24.44 -12.48
CA ALA A 118 30.73 25.72 -12.46
C ALA A 118 30.94 26.31 -11.04
N LYS A 119 30.74 25.52 -9.99
CA LYS A 119 30.85 25.92 -8.59
C LYS A 119 31.78 24.96 -7.84
#